data_AF-A0A7R9GI66-F1
#
_entry.id   AF-A0A7R9GI66-F1
#
_cell.length_a   1.000
_cell.length_b   1.000
_cell.length_c   1.000
_cell.angle_alpha   90.00
_cell.angle_beta   90.00
_cell.angle_gamma   90.00
#
_symmetry.space_group_name_H-M   'P 1'
#
loop_
_entity.id
_entity.type
_entity.pdbx_description
1 polymer ?
#
loop_
_entity_poly.entity_id
_entity_poly.type
_entity_poly.pdbx_seq_one_letter_code
_entity_poly.pdbx_strand_id
1 'polypeptide(L)' 'MTGSPAKLAYCTDTEKSVVVNNFEKRGWFPVSADDDWNFYWAGPQTCRALFSVDSGYRMNDNQ' A
#
# COMPACT_ATOMS: atom_id res chain seq x y z
N MET A 1 25.04 14.83 10.07
CA MET A 1 24.58 13.55 9.51
C MET A 1 23.14 13.72 9.09
N THR A 2 22.87 13.99 7.81
CA THR A 2 21.51 13.91 7.27
C THR A 2 21.26 12.44 6.96
N GLY A 3 20.43 11.76 7.75
CA GLY A 3 20.06 10.37 7.47
C GLY A 3 19.47 10.28 6.07
N SER A 4 19.90 9.30 5.28
CA SER A 4 19.27 9.01 3.98
C SER A 4 17.75 8.88 4.18
N PRO A 5 16.92 9.46 3.31
CA PRO A 5 15.48 9.30 3.43
C PRO A 5 15.16 7.80 3.48
N ALA A 6 14.35 7.39 4.46
CA ALA A 6 13.97 6.00 4.62
C ALA A 6 13.35 5.52 3.31
N LYS A 7 13.87 4.41 2.75
CA LYS A 7 13.27 3.78 1.58
C LYS A 7 11.93 3.19 2.02
N LEU A 8 10.84 3.64 1.41
CA LEU A 8 9.49 3.24 1.77
C LEU A 8 9.09 2.01 0.93
N ALA A 9 8.66 0.95 1.60
CA ALA A 9 8.10 -0.27 1.02
C ALA A 9 6.58 -0.13 0.85
N TYR A 10 6.05 -0.46 -0.33
CA TYR A 10 4.60 -0.46 -0.57
C TYR A 10 4.12 -1.79 -1.14
N CYS A 11 2.90 -2.16 -0.78
CA CYS A 11 2.16 -3.23 -1.44
C CYS A 11 0.95 -2.64 -2.19
N THR A 12 0.57 -3.22 -3.33
CA THR A 12 -0.58 -2.75 -4.12
C THR A 12 -1.16 -3.91 -4.92
N ASP A 13 -2.48 -3.97 -5.07
CA ASP A 13 -3.18 -4.90 -5.96
C ASP A 13 -3.54 -4.27 -7.32
N THR A 14 -3.09 -3.04 -7.55
CA THR A 14 -3.33 -2.32 -8.80
C THR A 14 -2.03 -2.06 -9.57
N GLU A 15 -2.08 -2.35 -10.87
CA GLU A 15 -0.98 -2.11 -11.82
C GLU A 15 -1.13 -0.79 -12.59
N LYS A 16 -1.94 0.16 -12.09
CA LYS A 16 -2.12 1.46 -12.74
C LYS A 16 -0.78 2.21 -12.81
N SER A 17 -0.29 2.45 -14.02
CA SER A 17 1.00 3.12 -14.26
C SER A 17 1.12 4.48 -13.55
N VAL A 18 0.02 5.23 -13.42
CA VAL A 18 0.01 6.50 -12.68
C VAL A 18 0.34 6.36 -11.20
N VAL A 19 0.06 5.19 -10.60
CA VAL A 19 0.38 4.87 -9.20
C VAL A 19 1.80 4.34 -9.12
N VAL A 20 2.11 3.28 -9.88
CA VAL A 20 3.42 2.59 -9.83
C VAL A 20 4.56 3.55 -10.20
N ASN A 21 4.45 4.26 -11.34
CA ASN A 21 5.49 5.20 -11.78
C ASN A 21 5.68 6.37 -10.79
N ASN A 22 4.63 6.73 -10.04
CA ASN A 22 4.68 7.81 -9.06
C ASN A 22 5.44 7.39 -7.80
N PHE A 23 5.30 6.12 -7.40
CA PHE A 23 6.02 5.52 -6.27
C PHE A 23 7.50 5.29 -6.63
N GLU A 24 7.78 4.74 -7.82
CA GLU A 24 9.16 4.55 -8.31
C GLU A 24 9.92 5.88 -8.39
N LYS A 25 9.29 6.95 -8.90
CA LYS A 25 9.88 8.31 -8.94
C LYS A 25 10.20 8.88 -7.56
N ARG A 26 9.55 8.39 -6.49
CA ARG A 26 9.85 8.75 -5.09
C ARG A 26 10.92 7.85 -4.47
N GLY A 27 11.41 6.85 -5.21
CA GLY A 27 12.33 5.84 -4.69
C GLY A 27 11.68 4.86 -3.73
N TRP A 28 10.34 4.74 -3.78
CA TRP A 28 9.61 3.70 -3.04
C TRP A 28 9.74 2.38 -3.80
N PHE A 29 9.68 1.26 -3.10
CA PHE A 29 9.87 -0.06 -3.71
C PHE A 29 8.70 -1.01 -3.41
N PRO A 30 8.24 -1.79 -4.41
CA PRO A 30 7.15 -2.72 -4.24
C PRO A 30 7.60 -3.96 -3.44
N VAL A 31 6.69 -4.51 -2.65
CA VAL A 31 6.84 -5.78 -1.93
C VAL A 31 5.54 -6.61 -2.02
N SER A 32 5.60 -7.91 -1.66
CA SER A 32 4.41 -8.76 -1.58
C SER A 32 3.52 -8.36 -0.40
N ALA A 33 2.27 -8.83 -0.39
CA ALA A 33 1.36 -8.66 0.73
C ALA A 33 1.83 -9.41 2.00
N ASP A 34 2.64 -10.46 1.81
CA ASP A 34 3.21 -11.28 2.89
C ASP A 34 4.53 -10.74 3.45
N ASP A 35 5.10 -9.70 2.81
CA ASP A 35 6.33 -9.04 3.24
C ASP A 35 6.04 -7.86 4.19
N ASP A 36 7.09 -7.30 4.81
CA ASP A 36 6.98 -6.04 5.55
C ASP A 36 6.77 -4.85 4.61
N TRP A 37 5.63 -4.17 4.76
CA TRP A 37 5.27 -2.95 4.01
C TRP A 37 4.94 -1.78 4.94
N ASN A 38 5.12 -0.55 4.44
CA ASN A 38 4.74 0.66 5.18
C ASN A 38 3.28 1.05 4.94
N PHE A 39 2.79 0.86 3.72
CA PHE A 39 1.36 1.00 3.42
C PHE A 39 0.95 0.06 2.29
N TYR A 40 -0.36 -0.21 2.25
CA TYR A 40 -1.02 -0.93 1.17
C TYR A 40 -1.90 0.04 0.35
N TRP A 41 -1.70 0.09 -0.96
CA TRP A 41 -2.54 0.86 -1.88
C TRP A 41 -3.57 -0.07 -2.54
N ALA A 42 -4.79 -0.06 -2.02
CA ALA A 42 -5.87 -0.89 -2.52
C ALA A 42 -6.58 -0.25 -3.74
N GLY A 43 -6.89 -1.08 -4.73
CA GLY A 43 -7.78 -0.75 -5.83
C GLY A 43 -9.25 -0.67 -5.37
N PRO A 44 -10.15 -0.05 -6.17
CA PRO A 44 -11.53 0.19 -5.75
C PRO A 44 -12.32 -1.07 -5.35
N GLN A 45 -12.09 -2.20 -6.02
CA GLN A 45 -12.80 -3.45 -5.72
C GLN A 45 -12.34 -4.04 -4.38
N THR A 46 -11.03 -4.07 -4.15
CA THR A 46 -10.47 -4.56 -2.89
C THR A 46 -10.78 -3.62 -1.74
N CYS A 47 -10.75 -2.30 -1.94
CA CYS A 47 -11.27 -1.34 -0.96
C CYS A 47 -12.71 -1.68 -0.57
N ARG A 48 -13.59 -1.89 -1.55
CA ARG A 48 -14.99 -2.26 -1.27
C ARG A 48 -15.09 -3.55 -0.48
N ALA A 49 -14.29 -4.56 -0.84
CA ALA A 49 -14.30 -5.84 -0.13
C ALA A 49 -13.80 -5.69 1.32
N LEU A 50 -12.69 -4.98 1.54
CA LEU A 50 -12.10 -4.75 2.85
C LEU A 50 -13.06 -4.04 3.80
N PHE A 51 -13.73 -3.00 3.32
CA PHE A 51 -14.65 -2.17 4.10
C PHE A 51 -16.12 -2.59 3.96
N SER A 52 -16.42 -3.73 3.33
CA SER A 52 -17.79 -4.26 3.27
C SER A 52 -18.23 -4.71 4.65
N VAL A 53 -19.51 -4.50 4.98
CA VAL A 53 -20.12 -5.06 6.20
C VAL A 53 -20.02 -6.58 6.25
N ASP A 54 -19.99 -7.23 5.09
CA ASP A 54 -19.92 -8.68 4.95
C ASP A 54 -18.53 -9.24 5.22
N SER A 55 -17.47 -8.41 5.19
CA SER A 55 -16.11 -8.88 5.45
C SER A 55 -15.94 -9.32 6.90
N GLY A 56 -16.79 -8.83 7.81
CA GLY A 56 -16.67 -9.01 9.25
C GLY A 56 -15.39 -8.39 9.83
N TYR A 57 -14.58 -7.74 9.01
CA TYR A 57 -13.28 -7.18 9.38
C TYR A 57 -13.45 -5.73 9.80
N ARG A 58 -13.01 -5.42 11.02
CA ARG A 58 -12.98 -4.07 11.55
C ARG A 58 -11.53 -3.67 11.75
N MET A 59 -11.09 -2.65 11.03
CA MET A 59 -9.77 -2.06 11.22
C MET A 59 -9.67 -1.42 12.60
N ASN A 60 -8.48 -1.50 13.19
CA ASN A 60 -8.16 -0.78 14.42
C ASN A 60 -7.91 0.70 14.13
N ASP A 61 -7.81 1.51 15.18
CA ASP A 61 -7.41 2.91 15.04
C ASP A 61 -6.03 3.01 14.36
N ASN A 62 -5.93 3.87 13.34
CA ASN A 62 -4.75 4.07 12.48
C ASN A 62 -4.44 2.93 11.50
N GLN A 63 -5.44 2.12 11.13
CA GLN A 63 -5.39 1.18 10.00
C GLN A 63 -6.42 1.53 8.92
#